data_AF-A0AAW6NI43-F1
#
_entry.id   AF-A0AAW6NI43-F1
#
_cell.length_a   1.000
_cell.length_b   1.000
_cell.length_c   1.000
_cell.angle_alpha   90.00
_cell.angle_beta   90.00
_cell.angle_gamma   90.00
#
_symmetry.space_group_name_H-M   'P 1'
#
loop_
_entity.id
_entity.type
_entity.pdbx_description
1 polymer ?
#
loop_
_entity_poly.entity_id
_entity_poly.type
_entity_poly.pdbx_seq_one_letter_code
_entity_poly.pdbx_strand_id
1 'polypeptide(L)'
;MLAICRFVKNRFVAFALGCIVIIAVLQGFFIKLVAWVPSFSPLFFPTLTIFLLVFHLFIACFMAMKYWCDKRRLYLVPIALAFAGSALLMVGTLASFPAWLDLYQFNEANYNDAMIFYMFRHFLMAVLMIVAALLYTLRNSALSRSAHVGIVVGASLFTGCMLGLALFYSSHSTLLTLDLVDNQTRQFMVLWSQAINIILIDLWVVTLITLLAITRVRNLFWVGGNFLCVCYIVTLLMLLLGGHAEDISWYRARLFETVA
;
A
#
# COMPACT_ATOMS: atom_id res chain seq x y z
N MET A 1 -12.89 16.05 -8.02
CA MET A 1 -12.69 15.88 -9.49
C MET A 1 -13.77 16.55 -10.34
N LEU A 2 -15.06 16.32 -10.08
CA LEU A 2 -16.18 16.91 -10.86
C LEU A 2 -16.17 18.46 -10.88
N ALA A 3 -15.74 19.11 -9.79
CA ALA A 3 -15.65 20.58 -9.73
C ALA A 3 -14.44 21.15 -10.51
N ILE A 4 -13.27 20.49 -10.45
CA ILE A 4 -12.03 20.96 -11.10
C ILE A 4 -12.08 20.77 -12.62
N CYS A 5 -12.71 19.70 -13.11
CA CYS A 5 -12.90 19.46 -14.54
C CYS A 5 -13.78 20.52 -15.24
N ARG A 6 -14.56 21.31 -14.49
CA ARG A 6 -15.33 22.44 -15.06
C ARG A 6 -14.43 23.61 -15.48
N PHE A 7 -13.27 23.76 -14.85
CA PHE A 7 -12.33 24.85 -15.11
C PHE A 7 -11.06 24.39 -15.85
N VAL A 8 -10.63 23.14 -15.65
CA VAL A 8 -9.43 22.57 -16.28
C VAL A 8 -9.82 21.46 -17.26
N LYS A 9 -9.67 21.71 -18.56
CA LYS A 9 -10.00 20.74 -19.62
C LYS A 9 -9.07 19.52 -19.66
N ASN A 10 -7.83 19.65 -19.18
CA ASN A 10 -6.87 18.55 -19.15
C ASN A 10 -7.05 17.70 -17.89
N ARG A 11 -7.48 16.44 -18.06
CA ARG A 11 -7.75 15.49 -16.97
C ARG A 11 -6.52 15.20 -16.10
N PHE A 12 -5.33 15.21 -16.68
CA PHE A 12 -4.08 15.00 -15.94
C PHE A 12 -3.77 16.17 -15.01
N VAL A 13 -3.94 17.40 -15.51
CA VAL A 13 -3.76 18.62 -14.70
C VAL A 13 -4.82 18.69 -13.60
N ALA A 14 -6.07 18.37 -13.91
CA ALA A 14 -7.15 18.32 -12.92
C ALA A 14 -6.89 17.26 -11.84
N PHE A 15 -6.34 16.11 -12.21
CA PHE A 15 -5.92 15.06 -11.26
C PHE A 15 -4.77 15.55 -10.39
N ALA A 16 -3.69 16.07 -10.97
CA ALA A 16 -2.53 16.55 -10.24
C ALA A 16 -2.88 17.66 -9.24
N LEU A 17 -3.66 18.66 -9.67
CA LEU A 17 -4.16 19.71 -8.78
C LEU A 17 -5.04 19.14 -7.65
N GLY A 18 -5.88 18.16 -7.97
CA GLY A 18 -6.69 17.45 -6.98
C GLY A 18 -5.82 16.77 -5.91
N CYS A 19 -4.78 16.03 -6.33
CA CYS A 19 -3.84 15.39 -5.42
C CYS A 19 -3.12 16.41 -4.55
N ILE A 20 -2.61 17.50 -5.14
CA ILE A 20 -1.91 18.58 -4.41
C ILE A 20 -2.82 19.17 -3.33
N VAL A 21 -4.07 19.50 -3.69
CA VAL A 21 -5.04 20.07 -2.73
C VAL A 21 -5.34 19.09 -1.60
N ILE A 22 -5.62 17.82 -1.91
CA ILE A 22 -5.94 16.82 -0.88
C ILE A 22 -4.73 16.61 0.05
N ILE A 23 -3.53 16.44 -0.51
CA ILE A 23 -2.30 16.26 0.28
C ILE A 23 -2.02 17.48 1.14
N ALA A 24 -2.15 18.69 0.61
CA ALA A 24 -1.92 19.92 1.36
C ALA A 24 -2.91 20.08 2.51
N VAL A 25 -4.18 19.75 2.29
CA VAL A 25 -5.23 19.77 3.32
C VAL A 25 -4.92 18.74 4.40
N LEU A 26 -4.60 17.50 4.04
CA LEU A 26 -4.24 16.45 4.99
C LEU A 26 -2.99 16.82 5.79
N GLN A 27 -1.97 17.39 5.14
CA GLN A 27 -0.76 17.85 5.79
C GLN A 27 -1.05 18.99 6.77
N GLY A 28 -1.90 19.95 6.38
CA GLY A 28 -2.32 21.05 7.25
C GLY A 28 -3.07 20.56 8.49
N PHE A 29 -4.00 19.61 8.32
CA PHE A 29 -4.69 18.98 9.44
C PHE A 29 -3.72 18.22 10.36
N PHE A 30 -2.78 17.47 9.78
CA PHE A 30 -1.80 16.74 10.57
C PHE A 30 -0.89 17.65 11.40
N ILE A 31 -0.40 18.75 10.82
CA ILE A 31 0.41 19.74 11.55
C ILE A 31 -0.38 20.32 12.73
N LYS A 32 -1.67 20.63 12.54
CA LYS A 32 -2.53 21.09 13.64
C LYS A 32 -2.75 20.02 14.70
N LEU A 33 -2.96 18.77 14.29
CA LEU A 33 -3.13 17.64 15.20
C LEU A 33 -1.89 17.45 16.10
N VAL A 34 -0.68 17.46 15.52
CA VAL A 34 0.58 17.34 16.26
C VAL A 34 0.79 18.51 17.23
N ALA A 35 0.37 19.72 16.85
CA ALA A 35 0.45 20.87 17.77
C ALA A 35 -0.48 20.72 18.98
N TRP A 36 -1.54 19.91 18.88
CA TRP A 36 -2.53 19.72 19.94
C TRP A 36 -2.27 18.46 20.76
N VAL A 37 -1.62 17.47 20.16
CA VAL A 37 -1.34 16.16 20.76
C VAL A 37 0.19 15.96 20.74
N PRO A 38 0.89 16.19 21.87
CA PRO A 38 2.35 16.18 21.92
C PRO A 38 2.97 14.80 21.74
N SER A 39 2.21 13.72 21.96
CA SER A 39 2.62 12.34 21.68
C SER A 39 1.41 11.47 21.31
N PHE A 40 1.61 10.55 20.37
CA PHE A 40 0.58 9.58 19.99
C PHE A 40 0.68 8.31 20.85
N SER A 41 -0.47 7.69 21.12
CA SER A 41 -0.50 6.38 21.74
C SER A 41 0.11 5.32 20.81
N PRO A 42 0.93 4.38 21.32
CA PRO A 42 1.41 3.23 20.56
C PRO A 42 0.29 2.44 19.88
N LEU A 43 -0.92 2.41 20.48
CA LEU A 43 -2.11 1.74 19.94
C LEU A 43 -2.70 2.42 18.70
N PHE A 44 -2.32 3.67 18.42
CA PHE A 44 -2.83 4.41 17.28
C PHE A 44 -2.43 3.75 15.95
N PHE A 45 -1.19 3.24 15.86
CA PHE A 45 -0.71 2.58 14.65
C PHE A 45 -1.43 1.24 14.35
N PRO A 46 -1.57 0.30 15.32
CA PRO A 46 -2.42 -0.88 15.16
C PRO A 46 -3.85 -0.52 14.78
N THR A 47 -4.44 0.49 15.42
CA THR A 47 -5.82 0.93 15.13
C THR A 47 -5.99 1.37 13.67
N LEU A 48 -5.10 2.24 13.18
CA LEU A 48 -5.10 2.68 11.78
C LEU A 48 -4.87 1.51 10.80
N THR A 49 -4.04 0.55 11.21
CA THR A 49 -3.75 -0.66 10.42
C THR A 49 -4.99 -1.57 10.32
N ILE A 50 -5.79 -1.71 11.38
CA ILE A 50 -7.06 -2.46 11.36
C ILE A 50 -8.06 -1.79 10.42
N PHE A 51 -8.22 -0.47 10.50
CA PHE A 51 -9.11 0.26 9.58
C PHE A 51 -8.71 0.04 8.12
N LEU A 52 -7.42 0.19 7.81
CA LEU A 52 -6.90 -0.02 6.47
C LEU A 52 -7.07 -1.47 6.00
N LEU A 53 -6.86 -2.45 6.89
CA LEU A 53 -7.09 -3.87 6.62
C LEU A 53 -8.52 -4.14 6.21
N VAL A 54 -9.49 -3.62 6.96
CA VAL A 54 -10.91 -3.78 6.65
C VAL A 54 -11.25 -3.15 5.29
N PHE A 55 -10.73 -1.96 5.00
CA PHE A 55 -10.93 -1.31 3.70
C PHE A 55 -10.32 -2.12 2.55
N HIS A 56 -9.09 -2.61 2.69
CA HIS A 56 -8.45 -3.45 1.68
C HIS A 56 -9.22 -4.76 1.46
N LEU A 57 -9.72 -5.39 2.51
CA LEU A 57 -10.55 -6.59 2.39
C LEU A 57 -11.85 -6.30 1.62
N PHE A 58 -12.53 -5.18 1.93
CA PHE A 58 -13.72 -4.78 1.18
C PHE A 58 -13.40 -4.56 -0.31
N ILE A 59 -12.34 -3.83 -0.63
CA ILE A 59 -11.92 -3.59 -2.02
C ILE A 59 -11.63 -4.93 -2.72
N ALA A 60 -10.89 -5.83 -2.08
CA ALA A 60 -10.58 -7.15 -2.61
C ALA A 60 -11.85 -7.95 -2.94
N CYS A 61 -12.79 -8.02 -1.99
CA CYS A 61 -14.08 -8.69 -2.18
C CYS A 61 -14.89 -8.07 -3.32
N PHE A 62 -14.99 -6.74 -3.39
CA PHE A 62 -15.70 -6.06 -4.47
C PHE A 62 -15.08 -6.33 -5.85
N MET A 63 -13.75 -6.32 -5.96
CA MET A 63 -13.08 -6.61 -7.23
C MET A 63 -13.24 -8.08 -7.63
N ALA A 64 -13.15 -9.00 -6.67
CA ALA A 64 -13.37 -10.43 -6.90
C ALA A 64 -14.80 -10.73 -7.34
N MET A 65 -15.81 -10.17 -6.66
CA MET A 65 -17.23 -10.31 -7.04
C MET A 65 -17.48 -9.75 -8.45
N LYS A 66 -16.95 -8.56 -8.75
CA LYS A 66 -17.11 -7.94 -10.06
C LYS A 66 -16.48 -8.76 -11.19
N TYR A 67 -15.31 -9.35 -10.94
CA TYR A 67 -14.70 -10.30 -11.87
C TYR A 67 -15.52 -11.60 -11.97
N TRP A 68 -16.12 -12.06 -10.88
CA TRP A 68 -16.97 -13.25 -10.89
C TRP A 68 -18.20 -13.06 -11.80
N CYS A 69 -18.83 -11.89 -11.73
CA CYS A 69 -19.94 -11.52 -12.60
C CYS A 69 -19.53 -11.29 -14.06
N ASP A 70 -18.35 -10.69 -14.31
CA ASP A 70 -17.85 -10.41 -15.66
C ASP A 70 -16.40 -10.86 -15.82
N LYS A 71 -16.25 -12.11 -16.28
CA LYS A 71 -14.94 -12.74 -16.50
C LYS A 71 -14.11 -12.01 -17.56
N ARG A 72 -14.69 -11.19 -18.43
CA ARG A 72 -13.93 -10.42 -19.44
C ARG A 72 -13.03 -9.35 -18.80
N ARG A 73 -13.32 -8.94 -17.56
CA ARG A 73 -12.54 -7.94 -16.82
C ARG A 73 -11.39 -8.56 -16.05
N LEU A 74 -10.51 -9.28 -16.75
CA LEU A 74 -9.41 -10.02 -16.15
C LEU A 74 -8.45 -9.15 -15.33
N TYR A 75 -8.29 -7.87 -15.69
CA TYR A 75 -7.50 -6.89 -14.93
C TYR A 75 -7.95 -6.69 -13.48
N LEU A 76 -9.19 -7.08 -13.13
CA LEU A 76 -9.69 -7.01 -11.75
C LEU A 76 -9.09 -8.09 -10.85
N VAL A 77 -8.59 -9.20 -11.41
CA VAL A 77 -8.01 -10.30 -10.63
C VAL A 77 -6.73 -9.89 -9.93
N PRO A 78 -5.70 -9.32 -10.61
CA PRO A 78 -4.51 -8.83 -9.91
C PRO A 78 -4.84 -7.76 -8.88
N ILE A 79 -5.85 -6.90 -9.13
CA ILE A 79 -6.27 -5.88 -8.17
C ILE A 79 -6.87 -6.52 -6.93
N ALA A 80 -7.78 -7.49 -7.09
CA ALA A 80 -8.35 -8.23 -5.98
C ALA A 80 -7.25 -8.91 -5.15
N LEU A 81 -6.27 -9.54 -5.80
CA LEU A 81 -5.14 -10.19 -5.14
C LEU A 81 -4.18 -9.19 -4.48
N ALA A 82 -3.97 -8.01 -5.06
CA ALA A 82 -3.15 -6.95 -4.46
C ALA A 82 -3.72 -6.51 -3.12
N PHE A 83 -5.02 -6.24 -3.07
CA PHE A 83 -5.69 -5.83 -1.85
C PHE A 83 -5.88 -6.97 -0.85
N ALA A 84 -6.17 -8.20 -1.32
CA ALA A 84 -6.27 -9.36 -0.45
C ALA A 84 -4.93 -9.72 0.21
N GLY A 85 -3.86 -9.79 -0.59
CA GLY A 85 -2.52 -10.04 -0.07
C GLY A 85 -2.02 -8.90 0.82
N SER A 86 -2.38 -7.66 0.51
CA SER A 86 -2.12 -6.52 1.39
C SER A 86 -2.82 -6.64 2.75
N ALA A 87 -4.10 -7.05 2.76
CA ALA A 87 -4.83 -7.32 3.99
C ALA A 87 -4.18 -8.42 4.83
N LEU A 88 -3.74 -9.52 4.20
CA LEU A 88 -3.03 -10.61 4.87
C LEU A 88 -1.68 -10.16 5.46
N LEU A 89 -0.90 -9.37 4.73
CA LEU A 89 0.37 -8.81 5.24
C LEU A 89 0.16 -7.82 6.39
N MET A 90 -0.98 -7.12 6.41
CA MET A 90 -1.35 -6.28 7.56
C MET A 90 -1.76 -7.11 8.79
N VAL A 91 -2.30 -8.32 8.63
CA VAL A 91 -2.45 -9.25 9.77
C VAL A 91 -1.08 -9.59 10.36
N GLY A 92 -0.08 -9.88 9.52
CA GLY A 92 1.31 -10.08 9.95
C GLY A 92 1.87 -8.84 10.66
N THR A 93 1.63 -7.65 10.12
CA THR A 93 2.01 -6.38 10.75
C THR A 93 1.37 -6.23 12.13
N LEU A 94 0.09 -6.57 12.29
CA LEU A 94 -0.62 -6.50 13.58
C LEU A 94 -0.10 -7.54 14.58
N ALA A 95 0.30 -8.73 14.12
CA ALA A 95 0.92 -9.74 14.97
C ALA A 95 2.25 -9.26 15.57
N SER A 96 2.94 -8.33 14.91
CA SER A 96 4.15 -7.67 15.44
C SER A 96 3.88 -6.69 16.59
N PHE A 97 2.62 -6.41 16.95
CA PHE A 97 2.25 -5.52 18.06
C PHE A 97 1.34 -6.25 19.07
N PRO A 98 1.78 -7.31 19.76
CA PRO A 98 0.91 -8.16 20.61
C PRO A 98 0.13 -7.39 21.69
N ALA A 99 0.65 -6.24 22.12
CA ALA A 99 0.03 -5.31 23.07
C ALA A 99 -1.39 -4.84 22.72
N TRP A 100 -1.85 -4.95 21.46
CA TRP A 100 -3.24 -4.59 21.12
C TRP A 100 -4.25 -5.71 21.44
N LEU A 101 -3.79 -6.97 21.54
CA LEU A 101 -4.62 -8.13 21.89
C LEU A 101 -4.58 -8.43 23.39
N ASP A 102 -3.42 -8.24 24.01
CA ASP A 102 -3.18 -8.70 25.37
C ASP A 102 -2.92 -7.53 26.33
N LEU A 103 -3.80 -7.36 27.33
CA LEU A 103 -3.80 -6.24 28.27
C LEU A 103 -2.54 -6.20 29.17
N TYR A 104 -1.68 -7.22 29.11
CA TYR A 104 -0.51 -7.41 29.98
C TYR A 104 0.83 -7.40 29.24
N GLN A 105 0.87 -7.35 27.90
CA GLN A 105 2.12 -7.39 27.10
C GLN A 105 2.40 -6.06 26.37
N PHE A 106 2.50 -4.96 27.12
CA PHE A 106 2.72 -3.63 26.53
C PHE A 106 4.09 -3.41 25.87
N ASN A 107 5.04 -4.35 25.95
CA ASN A 107 6.46 -4.01 25.78
C ASN A 107 7.25 -4.73 24.68
N GLU A 108 6.65 -5.59 23.85
CA GLU A 108 7.39 -6.30 22.79
C GLU A 108 6.81 -6.05 21.40
N ALA A 109 6.76 -4.79 20.98
CA ALA A 109 6.51 -4.47 19.57
C ALA A 109 7.75 -4.84 18.73
N ASN A 110 7.56 -5.67 17.71
CA ASN A 110 8.61 -6.02 16.75
C ASN A 110 8.49 -5.12 15.51
N TYR A 111 9.14 -3.96 15.57
CA TYR A 111 9.18 -2.99 14.49
C TYR A 111 9.87 -3.52 13.22
N ASN A 112 10.86 -4.39 13.37
CA ASN A 112 11.54 -5.02 12.25
C ASN A 112 10.55 -5.86 11.41
N ASP A 113 9.83 -6.79 12.06
CA ASP A 113 8.83 -7.63 11.37
C ASP A 113 7.73 -6.78 10.74
N ALA A 114 7.25 -5.75 11.46
CA ALA A 114 6.27 -4.81 10.92
C ALA A 114 6.76 -4.15 9.61
N MET A 115 8.05 -3.81 9.53
CA MET A 115 8.67 -3.25 8.33
C MET A 115 8.91 -4.26 7.22
N ILE A 116 9.19 -5.52 7.55
CA ILE A 116 9.29 -6.61 6.57
C ILE A 116 7.93 -6.80 5.90
N PHE A 117 6.86 -6.94 6.68
CA PHE A 117 5.50 -7.05 6.15
C PHE A 117 5.10 -5.80 5.34
N TYR A 118 5.48 -4.60 5.80
CA TYR A 118 5.27 -3.36 5.07
C TYR A 118 5.98 -3.36 3.71
N MET A 119 7.26 -3.75 3.66
CA MET A 119 8.04 -3.82 2.41
C MET A 119 7.39 -4.76 1.39
N PHE A 120 7.11 -6.01 1.79
CA PHE A 120 6.51 -6.99 0.90
C PHE A 120 5.12 -6.56 0.44
N ARG A 121 4.36 -5.86 1.29
CA ARG A 121 3.04 -5.33 0.94
C ARG A 121 3.13 -4.28 -0.17
N HIS A 122 4.05 -3.32 -0.05
CA HIS A 122 4.24 -2.30 -1.08
C HIS A 122 4.71 -2.91 -2.39
N PHE A 123 5.65 -3.85 -2.34
CA PHE A 123 6.15 -4.54 -3.52
C PHE A 123 5.04 -5.34 -4.22
N LEU A 124 4.31 -6.18 -3.47
CA LEU A 124 3.19 -6.97 -3.97
C LEU A 124 2.13 -6.10 -4.64
N MET A 125 1.68 -5.04 -3.95
CA MET A 125 0.64 -4.16 -4.46
C MET A 125 1.08 -3.43 -5.73
N ALA A 126 2.28 -2.86 -5.74
CA ALA A 126 2.78 -2.09 -6.88
C ALA A 126 2.90 -2.97 -8.14
N VAL A 127 3.46 -4.17 -8.01
CA VAL A 127 3.61 -5.11 -9.14
C VAL A 127 2.24 -5.54 -9.67
N LEU A 128 1.32 -5.95 -8.80
CA LEU A 128 -0.01 -6.38 -9.24
C LEU A 128 -0.84 -5.23 -9.83
N MET A 129 -0.64 -4.00 -9.38
CA MET A 129 -1.26 -2.81 -9.97
C MET A 129 -0.72 -2.52 -11.37
N ILE A 130 0.60 -2.68 -11.60
CA ILE A 130 1.19 -2.61 -12.95
C ILE A 130 0.58 -3.70 -13.84
N VAL A 131 0.56 -4.96 -13.38
CA VAL A 131 -0.03 -6.08 -14.13
C VAL A 131 -1.49 -5.81 -14.46
N ALA A 132 -2.27 -5.26 -13.53
CA ALA A 132 -3.65 -4.87 -13.77
C ALA A 132 -3.77 -3.79 -14.85
N ALA A 133 -2.92 -2.76 -14.82
CA ALA A 133 -2.90 -1.73 -15.85
C ALA A 133 -2.56 -2.32 -17.23
N LEU A 134 -1.57 -3.21 -17.32
CA LEU A 134 -1.22 -3.90 -18.57
C LEU A 134 -2.39 -4.75 -19.09
N LEU A 135 -3.03 -5.55 -18.23
CA LEU A 135 -4.21 -6.34 -18.61
C LEU A 135 -5.42 -5.47 -19.00
N TYR A 136 -5.51 -4.25 -18.47
CA TYR A 136 -6.55 -3.31 -18.87
C TYR A 136 -6.41 -2.88 -20.34
N THR A 137 -5.21 -2.92 -20.93
CA THR A 137 -5.04 -2.70 -22.38
C THR A 137 -5.70 -3.79 -23.21
N LEU A 138 -5.68 -5.03 -22.70
CA LEU A 138 -6.22 -6.23 -23.34
C LEU A 138 -7.71 -6.45 -23.07
N ARG A 139 -8.40 -5.53 -22.39
CA ARG A 139 -9.80 -5.68 -21.96
C ARG A 139 -10.81 -5.91 -23.08
N ASN A 140 -10.48 -5.50 -24.31
CA ASN A 140 -11.32 -5.67 -25.50
C ASN A 140 -10.88 -6.87 -26.35
N SER A 141 -9.76 -7.53 -26.00
CA SER A 141 -9.20 -8.64 -26.74
C SER A 141 -9.81 -9.95 -26.27
N ALA A 142 -10.13 -10.85 -27.20
CA ALA A 142 -10.57 -12.21 -26.89
C ALA A 142 -9.35 -13.06 -26.49
N LEU A 143 -9.02 -13.09 -25.21
CA LEU A 143 -7.96 -13.96 -24.68
C LEU A 143 -8.41 -15.43 -24.74
N SER A 144 -7.47 -16.33 -25.04
CA SER A 144 -7.72 -17.77 -24.97
C SER A 144 -7.98 -18.20 -23.52
N ARG A 145 -8.73 -19.29 -23.35
CA ARG A 145 -9.01 -19.85 -22.01
C ARG A 145 -7.73 -20.22 -21.26
N SER A 146 -6.71 -20.73 -21.96
CA SER A 146 -5.42 -21.07 -21.37
C SER A 146 -4.66 -19.83 -20.88
N ALA A 147 -4.62 -18.76 -21.68
CA ALA A 147 -4.01 -17.49 -21.26
C ALA A 147 -4.73 -16.90 -20.04
N HIS A 148 -6.05 -16.96 -20.04
CA HIS A 148 -6.87 -16.50 -18.91
C HIS A 148 -6.52 -17.27 -17.63
N VAL A 149 -6.53 -18.60 -17.66
CA VAL A 149 -6.18 -19.44 -16.52
C VAL A 149 -4.74 -19.18 -16.08
N GLY A 150 -3.80 -19.09 -17.03
CA GLY A 150 -2.39 -18.79 -16.74
C GLY A 150 -2.20 -17.47 -16.00
N ILE A 151 -2.92 -16.41 -16.39
CA ILE A 151 -2.86 -15.11 -15.70
C ILE A 151 -3.40 -15.20 -14.27
N VAL A 152 -4.53 -15.88 -14.07
CA VAL A 152 -5.13 -16.04 -12.73
C VAL A 152 -4.21 -16.85 -11.82
N VAL A 153 -3.71 -17.99 -12.29
CA VAL A 153 -2.80 -18.86 -11.54
C VAL A 153 -1.49 -18.14 -11.26
N GLY A 154 -0.91 -17.47 -12.26
CA GLY A 154 0.34 -16.73 -12.11
C GLY A 154 0.23 -15.60 -11.09
N ALA A 155 -0.83 -14.80 -11.13
CA ALA A 155 -1.05 -13.74 -10.15
C ALA A 155 -1.27 -14.31 -8.73
N SER A 156 -1.99 -15.43 -8.62
CA SER A 156 -2.23 -16.09 -7.32
C SER A 156 -0.94 -16.69 -6.75
N LEU A 157 -0.13 -17.35 -7.58
CA LEU A 157 1.17 -17.89 -7.20
C LEU A 157 2.12 -16.79 -6.77
N PHE A 158 2.23 -15.70 -7.54
CA PHE A 158 3.02 -14.54 -7.16
C PHE A 158 2.62 -13.98 -5.79
N THR A 159 1.31 -13.84 -5.56
CA THR A 159 0.78 -13.38 -4.27
C THR A 159 1.17 -14.34 -3.13
N GLY A 160 0.97 -15.65 -3.31
CA GLY A 160 1.37 -16.66 -2.34
C GLY A 160 2.87 -16.67 -2.06
N CYS A 161 3.71 -16.51 -3.09
CA CYS A 161 5.16 -16.39 -2.94
C CYS A 161 5.54 -15.15 -2.11
N MET A 162 4.94 -13.99 -2.36
CA MET A 162 5.22 -12.78 -1.56
C MET A 162 4.81 -12.94 -0.10
N LEU A 163 3.66 -13.57 0.18
CA LEU A 163 3.23 -13.89 1.54
C LEU A 163 4.21 -14.86 2.22
N GLY A 164 4.61 -15.92 1.53
CA GLY A 164 5.58 -16.89 2.03
C GLY A 164 6.94 -16.25 2.32
N LEU A 165 7.47 -15.45 1.40
CA LEU A 165 8.73 -14.72 1.61
C LEU A 165 8.64 -13.78 2.81
N ALA A 166 7.55 -13.03 2.98
CA ALA A 166 7.37 -12.17 4.15
C ALA A 166 7.43 -12.96 5.46
N LEU A 167 6.81 -14.14 5.51
CA LEU A 167 6.89 -15.02 6.68
C LEU A 167 8.29 -15.59 6.90
N PHE A 168 8.99 -16.00 5.84
CA PHE A 168 10.35 -16.55 5.94
C PHE A 168 11.38 -15.50 6.36
N TYR A 169 11.25 -14.25 5.94
CA TYR A 169 12.13 -13.16 6.36
C TYR A 169 11.78 -12.60 7.75
N SER A 170 10.52 -12.77 8.20
CA SER A 170 10.13 -12.38 9.56
C SER A 170 10.75 -13.31 10.61
N SER A 171 10.78 -12.85 11.87
CA SER A 171 11.33 -13.60 13.01
C SER A 171 10.69 -14.98 13.27
N HIS A 172 9.60 -15.32 12.57
CA HIS A 172 8.96 -16.63 12.59
C HIS A 172 9.82 -17.75 11.96
N SER A 173 10.89 -17.41 11.21
CA SER A 173 11.77 -18.37 10.56
C SER A 173 13.24 -17.97 10.71
N THR A 174 14.12 -18.95 10.97
CA THR A 174 15.57 -18.75 11.06
C THR A 174 16.29 -18.90 9.72
N LEU A 175 15.54 -19.14 8.63
CA LEU A 175 16.11 -19.45 7.32
C LEU A 175 16.70 -18.22 6.62
N LEU A 176 16.06 -17.06 6.78
CA LEU A 176 16.43 -15.81 6.13
C LEU A 176 16.31 -14.68 7.14
N THR A 177 17.36 -13.87 7.29
CA THR A 177 17.37 -12.71 8.18
C THR A 177 17.37 -11.43 7.37
N LEU A 178 16.56 -10.45 7.79
CA LEU A 178 16.51 -9.14 7.17
C LEU A 178 16.28 -8.09 8.26
N ASP A 179 17.27 -7.22 8.46
CA ASP A 179 17.21 -6.17 9.47
C ASP A 179 16.95 -4.82 8.81
N LEU A 180 15.71 -4.35 8.94
CA LEU A 180 15.21 -3.07 8.44
C LEU A 180 15.10 -2.01 9.53
N VAL A 181 14.82 -2.44 10.76
CA VAL A 181 14.74 -1.59 11.95
C VAL A 181 15.43 -2.31 13.09
N ASP A 182 16.26 -1.57 13.83
CA ASP A 182 16.75 -2.06 15.11
C ASP A 182 15.64 -1.91 16.16
N ASN A 183 15.13 -3.02 16.67
CA ASN A 183 14.03 -3.03 17.66
C ASN A 183 14.42 -2.39 19.01
N GLN A 184 15.72 -2.32 19.36
CA GLN A 184 16.18 -1.71 20.60
C GLN A 184 16.22 -0.18 20.49
N THR A 185 16.86 0.34 19.44
CA THR A 185 17.02 1.78 19.22
C THR A 185 15.86 2.41 18.45
N ARG A 186 15.00 1.58 17.85
CA ARG A 186 13.92 1.95 16.91
C ARG A 186 14.43 2.69 15.66
N GLN A 187 15.73 2.67 15.41
CA GLN A 187 16.32 3.35 14.27
C GLN A 187 16.16 2.54 12.99
N PHE A 188 15.87 3.23 11.89
CA PHE A 188 15.92 2.62 10.58
C PHE A 188 17.35 2.20 10.25
N MET A 189 17.51 0.95 9.79
CA MET A 189 18.78 0.46 9.31
C MET A 189 19.14 1.09 7.96
N VAL A 190 20.44 1.16 7.68
CA VAL A 190 20.97 1.73 6.42
C VAL A 190 20.34 1.07 5.19
N LEU A 191 20.10 -0.26 5.26
CA LEU A 191 19.45 -1.02 4.20
C LEU A 191 18.03 -0.51 3.90
N TRP A 192 17.27 -0.14 4.93
CA TRP A 192 15.96 0.47 4.74
C TRP A 192 16.09 1.87 4.13
N SER A 193 16.84 2.76 4.78
CA SER A 193 16.87 4.18 4.42
C SER A 193 17.54 4.46 3.07
N GLN A 194 18.61 3.74 2.72
CA GLN A 194 19.42 4.04 1.54
C GLN A 194 19.17 3.12 0.34
N ALA A 195 18.45 2.02 0.52
CA ALA A 195 18.17 1.09 -0.57
C ALA A 195 16.69 0.77 -0.70
N ILE A 196 16.11 0.05 0.25
CA ILE A 196 14.76 -0.52 0.10
C ILE A 196 13.70 0.58 -0.05
N ASN A 197 13.73 1.61 0.80
CA ASN A 197 12.75 2.69 0.72
C ASN A 197 12.83 3.43 -0.63
N ILE A 198 14.04 3.72 -1.11
CA ILE A 198 14.26 4.37 -2.41
C ILE A 198 13.73 3.49 -3.56
N ILE A 199 14.06 2.19 -3.55
CA ILE A 199 13.56 1.24 -4.55
C ILE A 199 12.03 1.18 -4.55
N LEU A 200 11.39 1.22 -3.38
CA LEU A 200 9.93 1.24 -3.28
C LEU A 200 9.34 2.55 -3.81
N ILE A 201 9.98 3.70 -3.57
CA ILE A 201 9.55 4.99 -4.15
C ILE A 201 9.60 4.91 -5.67
N ASP A 202 10.73 4.48 -6.23
CA ASP A 202 10.90 4.35 -7.68
C ASP A 202 9.87 3.39 -8.28
N LEU A 203 9.62 2.26 -7.62
CA LEU A 203 8.60 1.30 -8.03
C LEU A 203 7.20 1.94 -8.08
N TRP A 204 6.81 2.70 -7.05
CA TRP A 204 5.51 3.38 -7.06
C TRP A 204 5.41 4.52 -8.07
N VAL A 205 6.52 5.22 -8.37
CA VAL A 205 6.60 6.20 -9.47
C VAL A 205 6.38 5.51 -10.82
N VAL A 206 7.04 4.37 -11.06
CA VAL A 206 6.83 3.57 -12.28
C VAL A 206 5.38 3.08 -12.37
N THR A 207 4.79 2.61 -11.26
CA THR A 207 3.38 2.22 -11.19
C THR A 207 2.46 3.38 -11.54
N LEU A 208 2.69 4.57 -10.97
CA LEU A 208 1.91 5.78 -11.25
C LEU A 208 2.00 6.17 -12.73
N ILE A 209 3.21 6.23 -13.30
CA ILE A 209 3.40 6.57 -14.72
C ILE A 209 2.66 5.56 -15.61
N THR A 210 2.79 4.27 -15.32
CA THR A 210 2.13 3.19 -16.06
C THR A 210 0.61 3.33 -16.01
N LEU A 211 0.04 3.55 -14.83
CA LEU A 211 -1.40 3.75 -14.66
C LEU A 211 -1.87 5.01 -15.38
N LEU A 212 -1.17 6.14 -15.27
CA LEU A 212 -1.53 7.39 -15.95
C LEU A 212 -1.52 7.20 -17.48
N ALA A 213 -0.46 6.59 -18.02
CA ALA A 213 -0.29 6.38 -19.45
C ALA A 213 -1.39 5.48 -20.05
N ILE A 214 -1.69 4.36 -19.38
CA ILE A 214 -2.63 3.36 -19.90
C ILE A 214 -4.08 3.76 -19.64
N THR A 215 -4.40 4.14 -18.41
CA THR A 215 -5.80 4.34 -17.99
C THR A 215 -6.31 5.72 -18.35
N ARG A 216 -5.39 6.68 -18.54
CA ARG A 216 -5.65 8.10 -18.82
C ARG A 216 -6.66 8.73 -17.86
N VAL A 217 -6.72 8.22 -16.63
CA VAL A 217 -7.59 8.74 -15.56
C VAL A 217 -9.06 8.82 -16.01
N ARG A 218 -9.50 7.83 -16.82
CA ARG A 218 -10.77 7.90 -17.55
C ARG A 218 -12.02 7.73 -16.67
N ASN A 219 -11.91 7.00 -15.58
CA ASN A 219 -13.02 6.69 -14.69
C ASN A 219 -12.59 6.88 -13.23
N LEU A 220 -13.57 7.01 -12.33
CA LEU A 220 -13.33 7.22 -10.90
C LEU A 220 -12.48 6.10 -10.29
N PHE A 221 -12.65 4.87 -10.77
CA PHE A 221 -11.86 3.72 -10.35
C PHE A 221 -10.35 3.92 -10.58
N TRP A 222 -9.95 4.28 -11.80
CA TRP A 222 -8.55 4.54 -12.12
C TRP A 222 -8.06 5.84 -11.50
N VAL A 223 -8.94 6.81 -11.23
CA VAL A 223 -8.55 8.00 -10.46
C VAL A 223 -8.16 7.62 -9.04
N GLY A 224 -8.96 6.78 -8.37
CA GLY A 224 -8.62 6.23 -7.06
C GLY A 224 -7.31 5.44 -7.10
N GLY A 225 -7.12 4.57 -8.09
CA GLY A 225 -5.87 3.81 -8.23
C GLY A 225 -4.62 4.69 -8.43
N ASN A 226 -4.71 5.76 -9.23
CA ASN A 226 -3.61 6.71 -9.39
C ASN A 226 -3.40 7.54 -8.12
N PHE A 227 -4.47 7.94 -7.43
CA PHE A 227 -4.40 8.67 -6.17
C PHE A 227 -3.70 7.84 -5.08
N LEU A 228 -4.04 6.55 -4.97
CA LEU A 228 -3.37 5.61 -4.08
C LEU A 228 -1.86 5.50 -4.36
N CYS A 229 -1.44 5.50 -5.64
CA CYS A 229 -0.01 5.52 -5.97
C CYS A 229 0.68 6.80 -5.47
N VAL A 230 0.02 7.96 -5.63
CA VAL A 230 0.54 9.23 -5.13
C VAL A 230 0.65 9.21 -3.60
N CYS A 231 -0.38 8.74 -2.90
CA CYS A 231 -0.33 8.60 -1.44
C CYS A 231 0.81 7.69 -1.00
N TYR A 232 1.04 6.56 -1.67
CA TYR A 232 2.15 5.67 -1.34
C TYR A 232 3.53 6.30 -1.56
N ILE A 233 3.71 7.07 -2.62
CA ILE A 233 4.96 7.84 -2.83
C ILE A 233 5.16 8.84 -1.68
N VAL A 234 4.12 9.60 -1.32
CA VAL A 234 4.18 10.58 -0.23
C VAL A 234 4.49 9.91 1.11
N THR A 235 3.83 8.80 1.43
CA THR A 235 4.06 8.01 2.65
C THR A 235 5.51 7.52 2.73
N LEU A 236 6.05 6.98 1.63
CA LEU A 236 7.44 6.51 1.60
C LEU A 236 8.45 7.67 1.70
N LEU A 237 8.18 8.81 1.07
CA LEU A 237 8.98 10.03 1.24
C LEU A 237 8.95 10.53 2.69
N MET A 238 7.81 10.47 3.38
CA MET A 238 7.72 10.81 4.80
C MET A 238 8.56 9.87 5.68
N LEU A 239 8.60 8.57 5.35
CA LEU A 239 9.44 7.59 6.04
C LEU A 239 10.92 7.74 5.69
N LEU A 240 11.26 8.17 4.47
CA LEU A 240 12.63 8.42 4.04
C LEU A 240 13.24 9.62 4.78
N LEU A 241 12.42 10.65 5.02
CA LEU A 241 12.79 11.83 5.79
C LEU A 241 12.71 11.59 7.32
N GLY A 242 12.13 10.46 7.75
CA GLY A 242 12.06 10.05 9.16
C GLY A 242 13.27 9.19 9.54
N GLY A 243 13.73 9.31 10.79
CA GLY A 243 14.88 8.56 11.30
C GLY A 243 14.53 7.33 12.13
N HIS A 244 13.38 7.35 12.83
CA HIS A 244 12.99 6.29 13.76
C HIS A 244 11.57 5.76 13.47
N ALA A 245 11.36 4.50 13.80
CA ALA A 245 10.03 3.95 14.01
C ALA A 245 9.40 4.57 15.26
N GLU A 246 8.07 4.74 15.26
CA GLU A 246 7.31 5.44 16.33
C GLU A 246 7.51 6.97 16.41
N ASP A 247 8.36 7.56 15.56
CA ASP A 247 8.41 9.02 15.41
C ASP A 247 7.11 9.57 14.81
N ILE A 248 6.92 10.89 14.91
CA ILE A 248 5.77 11.59 14.30
C ILE A 248 5.63 11.26 12.81
N SER A 249 6.75 11.08 12.08
CA SER A 249 6.75 10.66 10.67
C SER A 249 6.13 9.29 10.44
N TRP A 250 6.31 8.35 11.37
CA TRP A 250 5.74 7.00 11.32
C TRP A 250 4.21 7.03 11.40
N TYR A 251 3.67 7.74 12.39
CA TYR A 251 2.23 7.92 12.55
C TYR A 251 1.63 8.75 11.42
N ARG A 252 2.34 9.78 10.95
CA ARG A 252 1.94 10.58 9.79
C ARG A 252 1.80 9.71 8.54
N ALA A 253 2.82 8.92 8.24
CA ALA A 253 2.85 8.02 7.11
C ALA A 253 1.67 7.04 7.14
N ARG A 254 1.41 6.44 8.31
CA ARG A 254 0.28 5.51 8.48
C ARG A 254 -1.08 6.20 8.32
N LEU A 255 -1.26 7.38 8.90
CA LEU A 255 -2.52 8.14 8.78
C LEU A 255 -2.80 8.50 7.31
N PHE A 256 -1.79 8.98 6.60
CA PHE A 256 -1.90 9.29 5.17
C PHE A 256 -2.30 8.07 4.35
N GLU A 257 -1.74 6.90 4.67
CA GLU A 257 -2.12 5.66 4.01
C GLU A 257 -3.58 5.27 4.29
N THR A 258 -4.07 5.43 5.52
CA THR A 258 -5.46 5.10 5.88
C THR A 258 -6.49 5.99 5.18
N VAL A 259 -6.11 7.22 4.80
CA VAL A 259 -7.00 8.16 4.11
C VAL A 259 -7.01 7.97 2.58
N ALA A 260 -6.00 7.27 2.04
CA ALA A 260 -5.82 7.06 0.60
C ALA A 260 -6.90 6.16 -0.02
#